data_AF-A0A1F3SIN0-F1
#
_entry.id   AF-A0A1F3SIN0-F1
#
_cell.length_a   1.000
_cell.length_b   1.000
_cell.length_c   1.000
_cell.angle_alpha   90.00
_cell.angle_beta   90.00
_cell.angle_gamma   90.00
#
_symmetry.space_group_name_H-M   'P 1'
#
loop_
_entity.id
_entity.type
_entity.pdbx_description
1 polymer ?
#
loop_
_entity_poly.entity_id
_entity_poly.type
_entity_poly.pdbx_seq_one_letter_code
_entity_poly.pdbx_strand_id
1 'polypeptide(L)'
;MKLLALLLMMATATAAEFPAPTTKYTKNCFKEHLKEALQTNRNRIDKYTKAHKGTRKIVNGLIIAETFGLYFLAPWFDQKARYFQKHGINIICDEMISPRGIPPFLAYRAPFGEIPEEFISSNQNGFAKRLMQALNDEGPSVMLEMARQKMEELNTRPSFNCLFRNDLTTVIKTTQLMSQHIRHAQALNLKKSPRKLSLALVKRIISILPYTDNEDRKGFKYQKLGIPILCEDFPEAMPVDALPRIFDR
;
A
#
# COMPACT_ATOMS: atom_id res chain seq x y z
N MET A 1 18.03 25.71 63.27
CA MET A 1 19.02 25.21 62.28
C MET A 1 18.36 24.12 61.43
N LYS A 2 18.27 24.38 60.12
CA LYS A 2 18.13 23.40 59.01
C LYS A 2 16.87 22.53 58.95
N LEU A 3 16.19 22.36 57.82
CA LEU A 3 16.15 23.10 56.56
C LEU A 3 14.94 22.54 55.79
N LEU A 4 14.26 23.43 55.08
CA LEU A 4 13.50 23.17 53.85
C LEU A 4 14.00 21.97 53.03
N ALA A 5 13.07 21.18 52.49
CA ALA A 5 12.96 20.82 51.06
C ALA A 5 12.14 19.54 50.87
N LEU A 6 10.81 19.63 50.96
CA LEU A 6 9.92 18.63 50.37
C LEU A 6 9.86 18.93 48.87
N LEU A 7 10.60 18.13 48.08
CA LEU A 7 10.75 18.27 46.64
C LEU A 7 9.39 18.24 45.94
N LEU A 8 9.03 19.39 45.38
CA LEU A 8 8.05 19.56 44.31
C LEU A 8 8.59 18.85 43.06
N MET A 9 8.31 17.56 42.87
CA MET A 9 8.54 16.89 41.59
C MET A 9 7.48 17.36 40.60
N MET A 10 7.71 18.55 40.00
CA MET A 10 7.06 18.90 38.76
C MET A 10 7.52 17.91 37.70
N ALA A 11 6.63 16.97 37.35
CA ALA A 11 6.78 16.17 36.15
C ALA A 11 6.73 17.13 34.95
N THR A 12 7.90 17.57 34.49
CA THR A 12 8.06 18.21 33.19
C THR A 12 7.76 17.15 32.14
N ALA A 13 6.49 17.07 31.72
CA ALA A 13 6.12 16.40 30.50
C ALA A 13 6.89 17.10 29.37
N THR A 14 8.02 16.51 28.97
CA THR A 14 8.76 16.93 27.79
C THR A 14 7.80 16.83 26.62
N ALA A 15 7.33 17.98 26.12
CA ALA A 15 6.62 18.04 24.87
C ALA A 15 7.52 17.35 23.85
N ALA A 16 7.09 16.20 23.32
CA ALA A 16 7.80 15.53 22.26
C ALA A 16 7.91 16.54 21.12
N GLU A 17 9.12 17.03 20.86
CA GLU A 17 9.42 17.87 19.71
C GLU A 17 9.15 17.01 18.48
N PHE A 18 7.97 17.18 17.90
CA PHE A 18 7.69 16.62 16.58
C PHE A 18 8.68 17.29 15.64
N PRO A 19 9.59 16.53 14.98
CA PRO A 19 10.53 17.13 14.05
C PRO A 19 9.74 17.94 13.03
N ALA A 20 10.12 19.21 12.85
CA ALA A 20 9.48 20.09 11.90
C ALA A 20 9.45 19.36 10.53
N PRO A 21 8.27 19.16 9.91
CA PRO A 21 8.19 18.38 8.68
C PRO A 21 8.94 19.14 7.58
N THR A 22 10.14 18.67 7.24
CA THR A 22 11.01 19.24 6.21
C THR A 22 10.61 18.82 4.79
N THR A 23 9.42 18.25 4.59
CA THR A 23 9.03 17.69 3.31
C THR A 23 8.32 18.72 2.44
N LYS A 24 8.96 19.05 1.32
CA LYS A 24 8.38 19.75 0.17
C LYS A 24 6.96 19.23 -0.11
N TYR A 25 5.96 20.09 0.06
CA TYR A 25 4.55 19.77 -0.19
C TYR A 25 4.36 19.12 -1.56
N THR A 26 4.13 17.81 -1.57
CA THR A 26 3.90 17.08 -2.81
C THR A 26 2.40 17.08 -3.08
N LYS A 27 1.99 17.85 -4.09
CA LYS A 27 0.59 17.89 -4.54
C LYS A 27 0.34 16.75 -5.51
N ASN A 28 -0.88 16.23 -5.48
CA ASN A 28 -1.37 15.22 -6.41
C ASN A 28 -0.70 13.84 -6.30
N CYS A 29 -0.35 13.39 -5.08
CA CYS A 29 0.35 12.13 -4.85
C CYS A 29 -0.40 10.90 -5.39
N PHE A 30 -1.73 10.86 -5.32
CA PHE A 30 -2.50 9.73 -5.86
C PHE A 30 -2.40 9.69 -7.39
N LYS A 31 -2.53 10.85 -8.04
CA LYS A 31 -2.36 10.99 -9.48
C LYS A 31 -0.96 10.59 -9.94
N GLU A 32 0.08 11.07 -9.26
CA GLU A 32 1.46 10.74 -9.61
C GLU A 32 1.75 9.25 -9.39
N HIS A 33 1.29 8.65 -8.29
CA HIS A 33 1.38 7.20 -8.06
C HIS A 33 0.80 6.40 -9.25
N LEU A 34 -0.43 6.73 -9.69
CA LEU A 34 -1.05 6.05 -10.81
C LEU A 34 -0.35 6.29 -12.15
N LYS A 35 0.20 7.48 -12.38
CA LYS A 35 1.01 7.75 -13.58
C LYS A 35 2.29 6.93 -13.58
N GLU A 36 2.98 6.83 -12.45
CA GLU A 36 4.20 6.05 -12.33
C GLU A 36 3.91 4.55 -12.55
N ALA A 37 2.81 4.04 -12.02
CA ALA A 37 2.35 2.67 -12.26
C ALA A 37 2.02 2.43 -13.75
N LEU A 38 1.24 3.34 -14.37
CA LEU A 38 0.93 3.29 -15.81
C LEU A 38 2.19 3.32 -16.68
N GLN A 39 3.15 4.19 -16.34
CA GLN A 39 4.41 4.30 -17.07
C GLN A 39 5.21 3.01 -16.96
N THR A 40 5.28 2.42 -15.76
CA THR A 40 5.95 1.14 -15.52
C THR A 40 5.32 0.04 -16.37
N ASN A 41 4.00 -0.11 -16.32
CA ASN A 41 3.27 -1.13 -17.07
C ASN A 41 3.45 -0.96 -18.59
N ARG A 42 3.36 0.28 -19.09
CA ARG A 42 3.63 0.60 -20.51
C ARG A 42 5.07 0.28 -20.92
N ASN A 43 6.04 0.51 -20.03
CA ASN A 43 7.45 0.21 -20.31
C ASN A 43 7.76 -1.30 -20.29
N ARG A 44 6.96 -2.09 -19.57
CA ARG A 44 7.20 -3.52 -19.37
C ARG A 44 6.30 -4.44 -20.22
N ILE A 45 5.21 -3.93 -20.79
CA ILE A 45 4.27 -4.74 -21.57
C ILE A 45 4.94 -5.55 -22.68
N ASP A 46 5.81 -4.92 -23.49
CA ASP A 46 6.46 -5.61 -24.60
C ASP A 46 7.53 -6.58 -24.10
N LYS A 47 8.18 -6.28 -22.97
CA LYS A 47 9.16 -7.16 -22.33
C LYS A 47 8.51 -8.43 -21.79
N TYR A 48 7.40 -8.30 -21.07
CA TYR A 48 6.61 -9.46 -20.63
C TYR A 48 6.01 -10.23 -21.81
N THR A 49 5.54 -9.53 -22.85
CA THR A 49 4.97 -10.18 -24.05
C THR A 49 6.03 -10.99 -24.79
N LYS A 50 7.27 -10.50 -24.85
CA LYS A 50 8.41 -11.22 -25.42
C LYS A 50 8.77 -12.47 -24.60
N ALA A 51 8.70 -12.39 -23.27
CA ALA A 51 8.89 -13.56 -22.40
C ALA A 51 7.77 -14.59 -22.60
N HIS A 52 6.51 -14.16 -22.69
CA HIS A 52 5.38 -15.02 -23.02
C HIS A 52 4.18 -14.24 -23.55
N LYS A 53 3.68 -14.56 -24.75
CA LYS A 53 2.61 -13.80 -25.44
C LYS A 53 1.35 -13.57 -24.60
N GLY A 54 0.98 -14.54 -23.77
CA GLY A 54 -0.23 -14.49 -22.94
C GLY A 54 -0.20 -13.47 -21.79
N THR A 55 0.95 -12.88 -21.47
CA THR A 55 1.09 -11.86 -20.40
C THR A 55 0.49 -10.51 -20.79
N ARG A 56 0.43 -10.20 -22.11
CA ARG A 56 -0.08 -8.91 -22.62
C ARG A 56 -1.48 -8.57 -22.11
N LYS A 57 -2.35 -9.58 -22.00
CA LYS A 57 -3.73 -9.40 -21.51
C LYS A 57 -3.78 -8.93 -20.05
N ILE A 58 -2.85 -9.38 -19.22
CA ILE A 58 -2.77 -9.01 -17.80
C ILE A 58 -2.32 -7.56 -17.69
N VAL A 59 -1.21 -7.20 -18.35
CA VAL A 59 -0.69 -5.83 -18.31
C VAL A 59 -1.69 -4.83 -18.89
N ASN A 60 -2.41 -5.19 -19.96
CA ASN A 60 -3.50 -4.36 -20.47
C ASN A 60 -4.63 -4.17 -19.44
N GLY A 61 -4.98 -5.22 -18.70
CA GLY A 61 -5.97 -5.14 -17.62
C GLY A 61 -5.56 -4.11 -16.56
N LEU A 62 -4.30 -4.17 -16.12
CA LEU A 62 -3.73 -3.18 -15.19
C LEU A 62 -3.77 -1.76 -15.75
N ILE A 63 -3.29 -1.57 -16.99
CA ILE A 63 -3.29 -0.25 -17.64
C ILE A 63 -4.71 0.32 -17.69
N ILE A 64 -5.73 -0.49 -18.00
CA ILE A 64 -7.13 -0.04 -18.02
C ILE A 64 -7.58 0.36 -16.61
N ALA A 65 -7.32 -0.47 -15.61
CA ALA A 65 -7.72 -0.21 -14.22
C ALA A 65 -7.05 1.07 -13.67
N GLU A 66 -5.76 1.24 -13.92
CA GLU A 66 -5.00 2.43 -13.50
C GLU A 66 -5.44 3.68 -14.26
N THR A 67 -5.73 3.55 -15.56
CA THR A 67 -6.29 4.64 -16.37
C THR A 67 -7.63 5.10 -15.80
N PHE A 68 -8.51 4.16 -15.44
CA PHE A 68 -9.76 4.48 -14.76
C PHE A 68 -9.50 5.18 -13.42
N GLY A 69 -8.60 4.64 -12.59
CA GLY A 69 -8.21 5.28 -11.33
C GLY A 69 -7.70 6.70 -11.53
N LEU A 70 -6.90 6.94 -12.58
CA LEU A 70 -6.24 8.20 -12.86
C LEU A 70 -7.26 9.29 -13.22
N TYR A 71 -8.24 8.95 -14.05
CA TYR A 71 -9.24 9.91 -14.50
C TYR A 71 -10.38 10.12 -13.50
N PHE A 72 -10.80 9.08 -12.79
CA PHE A 72 -12.00 9.15 -11.95
C PHE A 72 -11.72 9.26 -10.46
N LEU A 73 -10.68 8.62 -9.94
CA LEU A 73 -10.42 8.56 -8.50
C LEU A 73 -9.38 9.59 -8.06
N ALA A 74 -8.29 9.73 -8.80
CA ALA A 74 -7.17 10.59 -8.43
C ALA A 74 -7.58 12.05 -8.18
N PRO A 75 -8.39 12.70 -9.06
CA PRO A 75 -8.81 14.08 -8.82
C PRO A 75 -9.59 14.23 -7.52
N TRP A 76 -10.40 13.24 -7.15
CA TRP A 76 -11.18 13.27 -5.91
C TRP A 76 -10.28 13.16 -4.67
N PHE A 77 -9.41 12.14 -4.62
CA PHE A 77 -8.52 11.93 -3.47
C PHE A 77 -7.55 13.10 -3.30
N ASP A 78 -6.90 13.54 -4.38
CA ASP A 78 -5.96 14.65 -4.33
C ASP A 78 -6.63 15.96 -3.94
N GLN A 79 -7.82 16.25 -4.46
CA GLN A 79 -8.56 17.46 -4.08
C GLN A 79 -8.95 17.45 -2.60
N LYS A 80 -9.35 16.31 -2.05
CA LYS A 80 -9.68 16.17 -0.62
C LYS A 80 -8.43 16.27 0.26
N ALA A 81 -7.31 15.70 -0.17
CA ALA A 81 -6.05 15.72 0.55
C ALA A 81 -5.44 17.12 0.66
N ARG A 82 -5.60 17.98 -0.37
CA ARG A 82 -5.06 19.35 -0.40
C ARG A 82 -5.35 20.19 0.85
N TYR A 83 -6.52 20.01 1.48
CA TYR A 83 -6.84 20.74 2.70
C TYR A 83 -5.85 20.40 3.83
N PHE A 84 -5.57 19.12 4.05
CA PHE A 84 -4.68 18.63 5.09
C PHE A 84 -3.21 18.87 4.74
N GLN A 85 -2.85 18.65 3.47
CA GLN A 85 -1.48 18.87 2.97
C GLN A 85 -1.05 20.33 3.12
N LYS A 86 -1.95 21.30 2.91
CA LYS A 86 -1.64 22.73 3.16
C LYS A 86 -1.30 23.06 4.62
N HIS A 87 -1.65 22.17 5.56
CA HIS A 87 -1.35 22.31 6.98
C HIS A 87 -0.27 21.32 7.44
N GLY A 88 0.55 20.79 6.52
CA GLY A 88 1.67 19.91 6.87
C GLY A 88 1.30 18.45 7.16
N ILE A 89 0.07 18.03 6.85
CA ILE A 89 -0.37 16.63 6.99
C ILE A 89 -0.36 15.98 5.62
N ASN A 90 0.63 15.13 5.35
CA ASN A 90 0.89 14.47 4.06
C ASN A 90 -0.04 13.26 3.78
N ILE A 91 -1.32 13.38 4.16
CA ILE A 91 -2.33 12.36 3.86
C ILE A 91 -2.41 12.09 2.35
N ILE A 92 -2.70 10.84 2.02
CA ILE A 92 -2.58 10.16 0.73
C ILE A 92 -1.13 9.99 0.28
N CYS A 93 -0.25 10.97 0.46
CA CYS A 93 1.15 10.86 0.03
C CYS A 93 1.90 9.81 0.84
N ASP A 94 1.73 9.80 2.15
CA ASP A 94 2.39 8.83 3.04
C ASP A 94 1.82 7.42 2.84
N GLU A 95 0.55 7.31 2.44
CA GLU A 95 -0.13 6.04 2.19
C GLU A 95 0.24 5.38 0.86
N MET A 96 0.51 6.16 -0.20
CA MET A 96 0.87 5.58 -1.49
C MET A 96 2.26 4.93 -1.44
N ILE A 97 2.30 3.65 -1.80
CA ILE A 97 3.52 2.91 -2.06
C ILE A 97 4.18 3.51 -3.30
N SER A 98 5.43 3.94 -3.20
CA SER A 98 6.08 4.52 -4.37
C SER A 98 6.60 3.41 -5.27
N PRO A 99 6.28 3.42 -6.56
CA PRO A 99 6.99 2.58 -7.53
C PRO A 99 8.45 3.02 -7.76
N ARG A 100 8.92 4.08 -7.08
CA ARG A 100 10.35 4.43 -7.06
C ARG A 100 11.13 3.32 -6.34
N GLY A 101 12.09 2.72 -7.03
CA GLY A 101 12.83 1.56 -6.52
C GLY A 101 12.39 0.23 -7.14
N ILE A 102 11.52 0.24 -8.15
CA ILE A 102 11.28 -0.94 -8.99
C ILE A 102 12.62 -1.41 -9.60
N PRO A 103 13.01 -2.69 -9.41
CA PRO A 103 14.27 -3.21 -9.92
C PRO A 103 14.30 -3.17 -11.46
N PRO A 104 15.49 -3.26 -12.09
CA PRO A 104 15.57 -3.51 -13.53
C PRO A 104 14.74 -4.75 -13.91
N PHE A 105 14.08 -4.70 -15.07
CA PHE A 105 13.25 -5.81 -15.55
C PHE A 105 14.07 -7.11 -15.66
N LEU A 106 13.54 -8.21 -15.12
CA LEU A 106 14.07 -9.55 -15.30
C LEU A 106 13.08 -10.39 -16.11
N ALA A 107 13.54 -10.93 -17.24
CA ALA A 107 12.72 -11.82 -18.06
C ALA A 107 12.35 -13.11 -17.32
N TYR A 108 13.21 -13.54 -16.39
CA TYR A 108 13.05 -14.75 -15.62
C TYR A 108 13.60 -14.57 -14.20
N ARG A 109 12.88 -15.10 -13.21
CA ARG A 109 13.26 -15.23 -11.82
C ARG A 109 12.59 -16.49 -11.26
N ALA A 110 13.38 -17.43 -10.73
CA ALA A 110 12.82 -18.61 -10.10
C ALA A 110 11.87 -18.18 -8.94
N PRO A 111 10.67 -18.77 -8.84
CA PRO A 111 9.78 -18.50 -7.71
C PRO A 111 10.43 -18.98 -6.41
N PHE A 112 10.17 -18.24 -5.34
CA PHE A 112 10.69 -18.43 -4.00
C PHE A 112 9.56 -18.60 -2.99
N GLY A 113 9.85 -19.35 -1.92
CA GLY A 113 8.85 -19.80 -0.93
C GLY A 113 8.10 -21.05 -1.38
N GLU A 114 6.91 -21.28 -0.82
CA GLU A 114 6.03 -22.38 -1.24
C GLU A 114 5.52 -22.12 -2.67
N ILE A 115 5.66 -23.13 -3.53
CA ILE A 115 5.18 -23.08 -4.92
C ILE A 115 3.97 -24.00 -5.01
N PRO A 116 2.74 -23.47 -4.98
CA PRO A 116 1.56 -24.32 -5.01
C PRO A 116 1.35 -24.90 -6.41
N GLU A 117 0.70 -26.06 -6.49
CA GLU A 117 0.38 -26.67 -7.78
C GLU A 117 -0.65 -25.85 -8.56
N GLU A 118 -1.64 -25.32 -7.84
CA GLU A 118 -2.73 -24.50 -8.34
C GLU A 118 -2.73 -23.11 -7.67
N PHE A 119 -3.48 -22.17 -8.27
CA PHE A 119 -3.60 -20.84 -7.68
C PHE A 119 -4.41 -20.90 -6.38
N ILE A 120 -3.77 -20.50 -5.28
CA ILE A 120 -4.42 -20.34 -3.98
C ILE A 120 -4.97 -18.91 -3.90
N SER A 121 -6.28 -18.77 -4.04
CA SER A 121 -6.92 -17.46 -3.98
C SER A 121 -6.81 -16.84 -2.59
N SER A 122 -6.41 -15.57 -2.55
CA SER A 122 -6.38 -14.76 -1.33
C SER A 122 -7.80 -14.42 -0.84
N ASN A 123 -8.80 -14.52 -1.72
CA ASN A 123 -10.18 -14.14 -1.47
C ASN A 123 -11.17 -15.32 -1.46
N GLN A 124 -10.70 -16.57 -1.28
CA GLN A 124 -11.54 -17.79 -1.32
C GLN A 124 -12.83 -17.71 -0.47
N ASN A 125 -12.79 -16.99 0.65
CA ASN A 125 -13.90 -16.92 1.61
C ASN A 125 -14.53 -15.53 1.74
N GLY A 126 -14.49 -14.72 0.69
CA GLY A 126 -15.02 -13.35 0.74
C GLY A 126 -14.28 -12.48 1.75
N PHE A 127 -12.95 -12.61 1.80
CA PHE A 127 -12.10 -11.88 2.73
C PHE A 127 -12.32 -10.36 2.65
N ALA A 128 -12.50 -9.81 1.44
CA ALA A 128 -12.85 -8.40 1.25
C ALA A 128 -14.16 -8.00 1.98
N LYS A 129 -15.18 -8.88 1.95
CA LYS A 129 -16.45 -8.67 2.67
C LYS A 129 -16.21 -8.68 4.18
N ARG A 130 -15.41 -9.63 4.68
CA ARG A 130 -15.05 -9.69 6.10
C ARG A 130 -14.26 -8.48 6.58
N LEU A 131 -13.28 -8.01 5.80
CA LEU A 131 -12.56 -6.77 6.11
C LEU A 131 -13.50 -5.56 6.15
N MET A 132 -14.41 -5.46 5.17
CA MET A 132 -15.40 -4.38 5.13
C MET A 132 -16.35 -4.45 6.32
N GLN A 133 -16.78 -5.65 6.71
CA GLN A 133 -17.63 -5.89 7.87
C GLN A 133 -16.91 -5.49 9.16
N ALA A 134 -15.71 -6.03 9.41
CA ALA A 134 -14.89 -5.67 10.56
C ALA A 134 -14.66 -4.16 10.64
N LEU A 135 -14.40 -3.50 9.50
CA LEU A 135 -14.22 -2.04 9.46
C LEU A 135 -15.47 -1.27 9.89
N ASN A 136 -16.67 -1.74 9.51
CA ASN A 136 -17.92 -1.04 9.80
C ASN A 136 -18.47 -1.37 11.19
N ASP A 137 -18.37 -2.62 11.60
CA ASP A 137 -19.03 -3.14 12.81
C ASP A 137 -18.12 -3.06 14.04
N GLU A 138 -16.82 -3.31 13.87
CA GLU A 138 -15.84 -3.44 14.96
C GLU A 138 -14.77 -2.33 14.93
N GLY A 139 -14.59 -1.69 13.78
CA GLY A 139 -13.72 -0.55 13.56
C GLY A 139 -12.33 -0.87 12.97
N PRO A 140 -11.50 0.16 12.77
CA PRO A 140 -10.25 0.01 12.01
C PRO A 140 -9.21 -0.89 12.66
N SER A 141 -9.18 -0.99 13.99
CA SER A 141 -8.18 -1.79 14.72
C SER A 141 -8.37 -3.29 14.47
N VAL A 142 -9.61 -3.78 14.50
CA VAL A 142 -9.91 -5.20 14.24
C VAL A 142 -9.64 -5.53 12.78
N MET A 143 -10.08 -4.67 11.86
CA MET A 143 -9.79 -4.83 10.43
C MET A 143 -8.27 -4.87 10.14
N LEU A 144 -7.48 -4.01 10.81
CA LEU A 144 -6.02 -3.99 10.67
C LEU A 144 -5.37 -5.31 11.10
N GLU A 145 -5.82 -5.89 12.21
CA GLU A 145 -5.31 -7.17 12.68
C GLU A 145 -5.62 -8.30 11.70
N MET A 146 -6.86 -8.35 11.19
CA MET A 146 -7.24 -9.31 10.14
C MET A 146 -6.40 -9.15 8.86
N ALA A 147 -6.13 -7.90 8.46
CA ALA A 147 -5.28 -7.61 7.30
C ALA A 147 -3.84 -8.09 7.52
N ARG A 148 -3.27 -7.90 8.71
CA ARG A 148 -1.92 -8.38 9.06
C ARG A 148 -1.83 -9.90 9.06
N GLN A 149 -2.78 -10.58 9.69
CA GLN A 149 -2.83 -12.04 9.70
C GLN A 149 -2.88 -12.62 8.28
N LYS A 150 -3.67 -12.01 7.40
CA LYS A 150 -3.70 -12.41 5.99
C LYS A 150 -2.39 -12.09 5.26
N MET A 151 -1.74 -10.97 5.58
CA MET A 151 -0.42 -10.67 5.01
C MET A 151 0.62 -11.73 5.40
N GLU A 152 0.64 -12.17 6.66
CA GLU A 152 1.55 -13.23 7.11
C GLU A 152 1.31 -14.56 6.41
N GLU A 153 0.04 -14.93 6.21
CA GLU A 153 -0.32 -16.09 5.40
C GLU A 153 0.25 -15.97 3.97
N LEU A 154 0.13 -14.81 3.34
CA LEU A 154 0.61 -14.57 1.97
C LEU A 154 2.13 -14.49 1.87
N ASN A 155 2.83 -14.11 2.95
CA ASN A 155 4.28 -14.05 3.00
C ASN A 155 4.96 -15.42 2.92
N THR A 156 4.23 -16.53 3.10
CA THR A 156 4.71 -17.89 2.84
C THR A 156 4.91 -18.20 1.35
N ARG A 157 4.20 -17.46 0.48
CA ARG A 157 4.18 -17.61 -0.98
C ARG A 157 4.48 -16.28 -1.70
N PRO A 158 5.64 -15.68 -1.43
CA PRO A 158 5.91 -14.30 -1.80
C PRO A 158 6.10 -14.05 -3.32
N SER A 159 6.23 -15.11 -4.13
CA SER A 159 6.23 -15.03 -5.60
C SER A 159 4.84 -14.94 -6.23
N PHE A 160 3.78 -14.95 -5.41
CA PHE A 160 2.39 -15.02 -5.84
C PHE A 160 1.54 -13.99 -5.09
N ASN A 161 0.31 -13.78 -5.58
CA ASN A 161 -0.68 -12.88 -4.96
C ASN A 161 -0.17 -11.44 -4.76
N CYS A 162 0.72 -10.96 -5.65
CA CYS A 162 1.47 -9.73 -5.44
C CYS A 162 0.61 -8.46 -5.54
N LEU A 163 -0.41 -8.43 -6.41
CA LEU A 163 -1.35 -7.31 -6.44
C LEU A 163 -2.19 -7.24 -5.16
N PHE A 164 -2.68 -8.40 -4.72
CA PHE A 164 -3.44 -8.48 -3.49
C PHE A 164 -2.61 -8.05 -2.28
N ARG A 165 -1.34 -8.47 -2.21
CA ARG A 165 -0.40 -8.04 -1.16
C ARG A 165 -0.15 -6.54 -1.23
N ASN A 166 0.13 -5.97 -2.40
CA ASN A 166 0.30 -4.52 -2.55
C ASN A 166 -0.89 -3.72 -1.98
N ASP A 167 -2.11 -4.12 -2.34
CA ASP A 167 -3.33 -3.47 -1.87
C ASP A 167 -3.52 -3.64 -0.36
N LEU A 168 -3.26 -4.85 0.16
CA LEU A 168 -3.37 -5.13 1.59
C LEU A 168 -2.32 -4.36 2.40
N THR A 169 -1.09 -4.22 1.89
CA THR A 169 -0.05 -3.35 2.47
C THR A 169 -0.55 -1.90 2.54
N THR A 170 -1.19 -1.41 1.48
CA THR A 170 -1.75 -0.06 1.47
C THR A 170 -2.88 0.11 2.49
N VAL A 171 -3.75 -0.90 2.67
CA VAL A 171 -4.79 -0.92 3.72
C VAL A 171 -4.17 -0.86 5.12
N ILE A 172 -3.17 -1.70 5.38
CA ILE A 172 -2.44 -1.77 6.67
C ILE A 172 -1.80 -0.40 6.96
N LYS A 173 -1.00 0.12 6.02
CA LYS A 173 -0.27 1.39 6.14
C LYS A 173 -1.22 2.56 6.37
N THR A 174 -2.27 2.67 5.57
CA THR A 174 -3.29 3.73 5.72
C THR A 174 -3.94 3.69 7.08
N THR A 175 -4.24 2.49 7.60
CA THR A 175 -4.91 2.34 8.89
C THR A 175 -3.98 2.71 10.05
N GLN A 176 -2.69 2.35 9.97
CA GLN A 176 -1.68 2.76 10.95
C GLN A 176 -1.48 4.28 10.99
N LEU A 177 -1.33 4.90 9.82
CA LEU A 177 -1.10 6.34 9.67
C LEU A 177 -2.35 7.18 10.04
N MET A 178 -3.55 6.63 9.89
CA MET A 178 -4.80 7.34 10.18
C MET A 178 -4.80 7.97 11.58
N SER A 179 -4.37 7.23 12.61
CA SER A 179 -4.34 7.75 13.98
C SER A 179 -3.34 8.91 14.15
N GLN A 180 -2.20 8.83 13.47
CA GLN A 180 -1.16 9.87 13.47
C GLN A 180 -1.68 11.14 12.79
N HIS A 181 -2.29 11.00 11.61
CA HIS A 181 -2.91 12.12 10.90
C HIS A 181 -4.01 12.78 11.73
N ILE A 182 -4.85 12.01 12.43
CA ILE A 182 -5.90 12.55 13.30
C ILE A 182 -5.28 13.38 14.44
N ARG A 183 -4.28 12.83 15.16
CA ARG A 183 -3.60 13.55 16.24
C ARG A 183 -2.92 14.82 15.74
N HIS A 184 -2.26 14.76 14.58
CA HIS A 184 -1.63 15.93 13.97
C HIS A 184 -2.66 17.01 13.60
N ALA A 185 -3.80 16.63 13.02
CA ALA A 185 -4.89 17.57 12.72
C ALA A 185 -5.50 18.20 13.98
N GLN A 186 -5.61 17.44 15.07
CA GLN A 186 -6.09 17.94 16.37
C GLN A 186 -5.11 18.93 16.99
N ALA A 187 -3.81 18.62 16.98
CA ALA A 187 -2.76 19.51 17.47
C ALA A 187 -2.73 20.86 16.73
N LEU A 188 -3.06 20.85 15.43
CA LEU A 188 -3.18 22.04 14.59
C LEU A 188 -4.55 22.73 14.68
N ASN A 189 -5.46 22.27 15.55
CA ASN A 189 -6.82 22.78 15.70
C ASN A 189 -7.62 22.84 14.38
N LEU A 190 -7.40 21.87 13.48
CA LEU A 190 -8.09 21.85 12.19
C LEU A 190 -9.57 21.49 12.36
N LYS A 191 -10.45 22.25 11.69
CA LYS A 191 -11.90 22.03 11.71
C LYS A 191 -12.32 20.68 11.10
N LYS A 192 -11.50 20.09 10.22
CA LYS A 192 -11.80 18.82 9.55
C LYS A 192 -10.87 17.74 10.07
N SER A 193 -11.40 16.53 10.24
CA SER A 193 -10.61 15.34 10.57
C SER A 193 -10.20 14.58 9.30
N PRO A 194 -8.93 14.12 9.19
CA PRO A 194 -8.46 13.30 8.08
C PRO A 194 -9.10 11.90 8.06
N ARG A 195 -9.72 11.46 9.17
CA ARG A 195 -10.31 10.13 9.33
C ARG A 195 -11.22 9.72 8.18
N LYS A 196 -12.10 10.63 7.72
CA LYS A 196 -13.04 10.34 6.62
C LYS A 196 -12.33 10.02 5.31
N LEU A 197 -11.22 10.72 5.02
CA LEU A 197 -10.45 10.51 3.80
C LEU A 197 -9.66 9.20 3.85
N SER A 198 -8.98 8.90 4.96
CA SER A 198 -8.28 7.62 5.14
C SER A 198 -9.25 6.43 5.08
N LEU A 199 -10.42 6.53 5.73
CA LEU A 199 -11.45 5.48 5.64
C LEU A 199 -11.99 5.31 4.22
N ALA A 200 -12.16 6.40 3.46
CA ALA A 200 -12.58 6.30 2.07
C ALA A 200 -11.54 5.57 1.21
N LEU A 201 -10.25 5.85 1.44
CA LEU A 201 -9.15 5.14 0.77
C LEU A 201 -9.18 3.64 1.10
N VAL A 202 -9.20 3.30 2.39
CA VAL A 202 -9.26 1.90 2.87
C VAL A 202 -10.46 1.16 2.27
N LYS A 203 -11.66 1.75 2.34
CA LYS A 203 -12.88 1.14 1.78
C LYS A 203 -12.77 0.91 0.28
N ARG A 204 -12.18 1.88 -0.44
CA ARG A 204 -11.96 1.75 -1.88
C ARG A 204 -11.00 0.60 -2.19
N ILE A 205 -9.89 0.49 -1.48
CA ILE A 205 -8.90 -0.58 -1.70
C ILE A 205 -9.52 -1.95 -1.36
N ILE A 206 -10.21 -2.08 -0.22
CA ILE A 206 -10.91 -3.32 0.14
C ILE A 206 -11.90 -3.73 -0.96
N SER A 207 -12.63 -2.77 -1.55
CA SER A 207 -13.62 -3.07 -2.61
C SER A 207 -13.02 -3.63 -3.90
N ILE A 208 -11.73 -3.38 -4.16
CA ILE A 208 -11.03 -3.87 -5.37
C ILE A 208 -10.22 -5.15 -5.12
N LEU A 209 -10.10 -5.62 -3.87
CA LEU A 209 -9.38 -6.87 -3.56
C LEU A 209 -9.85 -8.10 -4.35
N PRO A 210 -11.16 -8.31 -4.63
CA PRO A 210 -11.58 -9.42 -5.48
C PRO A 210 -11.07 -9.30 -6.92
N TYR A 211 -10.94 -8.06 -7.42
CA TYR A 211 -10.38 -7.81 -8.75
C TYR A 211 -8.88 -8.10 -8.78
N THR A 212 -8.12 -7.65 -7.78
CA THR A 212 -6.67 -7.93 -7.72
C THR A 212 -6.37 -9.42 -7.54
N ASP A 213 -7.16 -10.14 -6.75
CA ASP A 213 -7.07 -11.62 -6.66
C ASP A 213 -7.32 -12.31 -8.01
N ASN A 214 -8.26 -11.79 -8.80
CA ASN A 214 -8.52 -12.30 -10.15
C ASN A 214 -7.37 -12.00 -11.13
N GLU A 215 -6.74 -10.84 -11.04
CA GLU A 215 -5.55 -10.54 -11.86
C GLU A 215 -4.33 -11.37 -11.42
N ASP A 216 -4.12 -11.55 -10.12
CA ASP A 216 -3.08 -12.45 -9.58
C ASP A 216 -3.29 -13.89 -10.07
N ARG A 217 -4.54 -14.40 -10.08
CA ARG A 217 -4.88 -15.72 -10.65
C ARG A 217 -4.46 -15.85 -12.12
N LYS A 218 -4.65 -14.80 -12.91
CA LYS A 218 -4.23 -14.82 -14.33
C LYS A 218 -2.71 -14.83 -14.45
N GLY A 219 -2.01 -14.11 -13.56
CA GLY A 219 -0.55 -14.04 -13.49
C GLY A 219 0.11 -15.33 -13.01
N PHE A 220 -0.56 -16.07 -12.14
CA PHE A 220 -0.03 -17.26 -11.45
C PHE A 220 0.70 -18.24 -12.37
N LYS A 221 0.06 -18.64 -13.48
CA LYS A 221 0.66 -19.63 -14.41
C LYS A 221 1.96 -19.14 -15.06
N TYR A 222 2.16 -17.83 -15.19
CA TYR A 222 3.40 -17.28 -15.73
C TYR A 222 4.45 -17.11 -14.63
N GLN A 223 4.04 -16.70 -13.43
CA GLN A 223 4.90 -16.62 -12.26
C GLN A 223 5.47 -17.99 -11.86
N LYS A 224 4.66 -19.06 -11.95
CA LYS A 224 5.12 -20.45 -11.73
C LYS A 224 6.19 -20.87 -12.74
N LEU A 225 6.13 -20.34 -13.97
CA LEU A 225 7.15 -20.52 -15.01
C LEU A 225 8.34 -19.55 -14.86
N GLY A 226 8.42 -18.84 -13.73
CA GLY A 226 9.49 -17.89 -13.43
C GLY A 226 9.41 -16.56 -14.17
N ILE A 227 8.30 -16.24 -14.84
CA ILE A 227 8.08 -14.91 -15.43
C ILE A 227 7.48 -14.01 -14.34
N PRO A 228 8.21 -13.04 -13.76
CA PRO A 228 7.80 -12.35 -12.53
C PRO A 228 6.79 -11.22 -12.78
N ILE A 229 5.82 -11.45 -13.67
CA ILE A 229 4.74 -10.52 -13.95
C ILE A 229 3.99 -10.17 -12.66
N LEU A 230 3.56 -8.92 -12.50
CA LEU A 230 2.97 -8.37 -11.28
C LEU A 230 3.99 -8.19 -10.16
N CYS A 231 4.61 -9.26 -9.67
CA CYS A 231 5.47 -9.20 -8.49
C CYS A 231 6.69 -8.29 -8.64
N GLU A 232 7.31 -8.27 -9.83
CA GLU A 232 8.45 -7.39 -10.07
C GLU A 232 8.07 -5.90 -10.16
N ASP A 233 6.78 -5.60 -10.36
CA ASP A 233 6.26 -4.24 -10.46
C ASP A 233 5.91 -3.65 -9.07
N PHE A 234 5.86 -4.47 -8.01
CA PHE A 234 5.51 -4.07 -6.65
C PHE A 234 6.56 -4.57 -5.63
N PRO A 235 7.77 -3.98 -5.58
CA PRO A 235 8.85 -4.49 -4.74
C PRO A 235 8.54 -4.41 -3.24
N GLU A 236 7.78 -3.41 -2.79
CA GLU A 236 7.34 -3.30 -1.40
C GLU A 236 6.35 -4.40 -0.98
N ALA A 237 5.75 -5.10 -1.96
CA ALA A 237 4.96 -6.28 -1.67
C ALA A 237 5.85 -7.50 -1.40
N MET A 238 7.15 -7.50 -1.69
CA MET A 238 8.04 -8.63 -1.39
C MET A 238 8.63 -8.50 0.03
N PRO A 239 8.83 -9.62 0.77
CA PRO A 239 9.58 -9.58 2.03
C PRO A 239 10.98 -9.01 1.79
N VAL A 240 11.54 -8.28 2.77
CA VAL A 240 12.86 -7.65 2.63
C VAL A 240 13.94 -8.67 2.26
N ASP A 241 13.86 -9.88 2.81
CA ASP A 241 14.82 -10.97 2.56
C ASP A 241 14.69 -11.61 1.18
N ALA A 242 13.61 -11.30 0.44
CA ALA A 242 13.35 -11.81 -0.90
C ALA A 242 13.86 -10.91 -2.02
N LEU A 243 14.24 -9.68 -1.70
CA LEU A 243 14.89 -8.82 -2.67
C LEU A 243 16.32 -9.35 -2.87
N PRO A 244 16.76 -9.60 -4.12
CA PRO A 244 18.16 -9.94 -4.35
C PRO A 244 19.01 -8.83 -3.74
N ARG A 245 20.07 -9.22 -2.99
CA ARG A 245 21.06 -8.29 -2.42
C ARG A 245 21.83 -7.62 -3.57
N ILE A 246 21.17 -6.71 -4.28
CA ILE A 246 21.75 -5.96 -5.40
C ILE A 246 22.53 -4.75 -4.86
N PHE A 247 22.38 -4.41 -3.58
CA PHE A 247 23.02 -3.25 -2.94
C PHE A 247 24.25 -3.55 -2.07
N ASP A 248 24.78 -4.79 -2.06
CA ASP A 248 26.07 -5.11 -1.43
C ASP A 248 27.24 -5.04 -2.43
N ARG A 249 27.28 -4.01 -3.30
CA ARG A 249 28.43 -3.70 -4.16
C ARG A 249 28.82 -2.23 -4.05
#